data_AF-A0A432TL91-F1
#
_entry.id   AF-A0A432TL91-F1
#
_cell.length_a   1.000
_cell.length_b   1.000
_cell.length_c   1.000
_cell.angle_alpha   90.00
_cell.angle_beta   90.00
_cell.angle_gamma   90.00
#
_symmetry.space_group_name_H-M   'P 1'
#
loop_
_entity.id
_entity.type
_entity.pdbx_description
1 polymer ?
#
loop_
_entity_poly.entity_id
_entity_poly.type
_entity_poly.pdbx_seq_one_letter_code
_entity_poly.pdbx_strand_id
1 'polypeptide(L)'
;MRRLNVILLASTLFISQTLFANESEVISDVNEPVVVATERGPVEVIQSTIVKLNQLTAAVIYSPQLASALVDQEISPLFDFDYISDEVLLVITANLGEKEKAYFSTKLKQNIITTLVSRLAQSQSGSLRFISARPIMGGSIAVQLQVN
;
A
#
# COMPACT_ATOMS: atom_id res chain seq x y z
N MET A 1 -39.87 3.41 31.22
CA MET A 1 -39.23 2.17 30.72
C MET A 1 -38.29 2.52 29.56
N ARG A 2 -37.25 1.69 29.36
CA ARG A 2 -36.19 1.74 28.31
C ARG A 2 -35.01 2.70 28.54
N ARG A 3 -34.26 2.45 29.61
CA ARG A 3 -32.79 2.59 29.61
C ARG A 3 -32.19 1.18 29.67
N LEU A 4 -32.11 0.51 28.53
CA LEU A 4 -31.46 -0.80 28.42
C LEU A 4 -31.22 -1.09 26.94
N ASN A 5 -30.14 -0.56 26.37
CA ASN A 5 -29.64 -1.02 25.06
C ASN A 5 -28.15 -0.69 24.82
N VAL A 6 -27.41 -0.22 25.84
CA VAL A 6 -25.99 0.18 25.66
C VAL A 6 -25.01 -0.89 26.18
N ILE A 7 -25.50 -2.00 26.74
CA ILE A 7 -24.64 -3.04 27.36
C ILE A 7 -24.47 -4.29 26.47
N LEU A 8 -25.20 -4.41 25.35
CA LEU A 8 -25.25 -5.67 24.59
C LEU A 8 -24.18 -5.82 23.48
N LEU A 9 -23.29 -4.85 23.27
CA LEU A 9 -22.26 -4.92 22.22
C LEU A 9 -20.82 -5.06 22.75
N ALA A 10 -20.66 -5.29 24.06
CA ALA A 10 -19.35 -5.46 24.71
C ALA A 10 -18.94 -6.92 24.97
N SER A 11 -19.76 -7.91 24.58
CA SER A 11 -19.60 -9.31 25.04
C SER A 11 -19.20 -10.34 23.98
N THR A 12 -18.76 -9.97 22.77
CA THR A 12 -18.47 -10.97 21.71
C THR A 12 -17.00 -11.12 21.30
N LEU A 13 -16.02 -10.67 22.07
CA LEU A 13 -14.59 -10.80 21.68
C LEU A 13 -13.68 -11.47 22.72
N PHE A 14 -14.25 -12.20 23.68
CA PHE A 14 -13.50 -13.17 24.47
C PHE A 14 -13.90 -14.60 24.08
N ILE A 15 -12.93 -15.52 24.11
CA ILE A 15 -12.90 -16.90 23.63
C ILE A 15 -12.25 -16.96 22.22
N SER A 16 -10.94 -17.10 22.12
CA SER A 16 -10.26 -18.37 22.41
C SER A 16 -8.77 -18.16 22.70
N GLN A 17 -8.26 -18.84 23.72
CA GLN A 17 -6.83 -18.97 24.02
C GLN A 17 -6.35 -20.43 23.81
N THR A 18 -5.02 -20.55 23.68
CA THR A 18 -4.14 -21.71 23.91
C THR A 18 -3.96 -22.70 22.75
N LEU A 19 -2.80 -23.34 22.50
CA LEU A 19 -1.40 -23.24 22.94
C LEU A 19 -0.62 -24.25 22.06
N PHE A 20 0.60 -23.94 21.61
CA PHE A 20 1.68 -24.93 21.50
C PHE A 20 3.02 -24.25 21.81
N ALA A 21 3.68 -24.80 22.83
CA ALA A 21 5.07 -24.55 23.21
C ALA A 21 5.98 -25.60 22.55
N ASN A 22 7.14 -25.22 22.02
CA ASN A 22 8.44 -25.47 22.67
C ASN A 22 9.64 -25.06 21.78
N GLU A 23 10.63 -24.49 22.44
CA GLU A 23 12.05 -24.27 22.16
C GLU A 23 12.68 -24.57 20.77
N SER A 24 13.28 -23.52 20.19
CA SER A 24 14.73 -23.52 19.96
C SER A 24 15.25 -22.09 19.98
N GLU A 25 16.12 -21.81 20.96
CA GLU A 25 17.07 -20.70 20.90
C GLU A 25 17.89 -20.78 19.62
N VAL A 26 17.89 -19.71 18.82
CA VAL A 26 19.10 -19.26 18.11
C VAL A 26 19.12 -17.74 18.20
N ILE A 27 20.09 -17.24 18.97
CA ILE A 27 20.40 -15.82 19.12
C ILE A 27 21.37 -15.44 18.00
N SER A 28 21.19 -14.24 17.45
CA SER A 28 22.10 -13.45 16.60
C SER A 28 22.09 -13.77 15.10
N ASP A 29 21.49 -12.90 14.30
CA ASP A 29 22.25 -11.79 13.70
C ASP A 29 21.26 -10.76 13.11
N VAL A 30 21.66 -9.50 13.17
CA VAL A 30 20.96 -8.35 12.60
C VAL A 30 20.92 -8.53 11.08
N ASN A 31 19.76 -8.85 10.53
CA ASN A 31 19.51 -8.64 9.12
C ASN A 31 18.18 -7.91 8.98
N GLU A 32 18.30 -6.68 8.51
CA GLU A 32 17.25 -5.91 7.86
C GLU A 32 16.36 -6.80 7.00
N PRO A 33 15.07 -6.47 6.83
CA PRO A 33 14.21 -7.28 5.98
C PRO A 33 14.83 -7.33 4.60
N VAL A 34 15.23 -8.53 4.18
CA VAL A 34 15.63 -8.82 2.80
C VAL A 34 14.44 -8.49 1.93
N VAL A 35 14.45 -7.27 1.39
CA VAL A 35 13.66 -6.89 0.24
C VAL A 35 14.03 -7.93 -0.80
N VAL A 36 13.07 -8.80 -1.12
CA VAL A 36 13.21 -9.78 -2.20
C VAL A 36 13.41 -8.95 -3.47
N ALA A 37 14.69 -8.72 -3.80
CA ALA A 37 15.09 -8.02 -4.99
C ALA A 37 14.60 -8.86 -6.16
N THR A 38 13.49 -8.43 -6.75
CA THR A 38 13.18 -8.83 -8.11
C THR A 38 14.42 -8.45 -8.92
N GLU A 39 15.05 -9.36 -9.65
CA GLU A 39 16.28 -9.12 -10.44
C GLU A 39 16.14 -8.00 -11.51
N ARG A 40 15.00 -7.32 -11.55
CA ARG A 40 14.63 -6.23 -12.45
C ARG A 40 14.94 -4.88 -11.81
N GLY A 41 15.56 -4.00 -12.59
CA GLY A 41 15.83 -2.63 -12.14
C GLY A 41 14.54 -1.83 -11.88
N PRO A 42 14.60 -0.75 -11.08
CA PRO A 42 13.41 0.04 -10.69
C PRO A 42 12.66 0.62 -11.90
N VAL A 43 13.37 0.95 -12.98
CA VAL A 43 12.78 1.41 -14.23
C VAL A 43 11.94 0.32 -14.90
N GLU A 44 12.45 -0.91 -14.94
CA GLU A 44 11.78 -2.04 -15.57
C GLU A 44 10.51 -2.43 -14.81
N VAL A 45 10.58 -2.41 -13.47
CA VAL A 45 9.41 -2.63 -12.60
C VAL A 45 8.31 -1.63 -12.96
N ILE A 46 8.62 -0.32 -12.98
CA ILE A 46 7.64 0.73 -13.31
C ILE A 46 7.07 0.56 -14.73
N GLN A 47 7.93 0.29 -15.73
CA GLN A 47 7.48 0.07 -17.11
C GLN A 47 6.52 -1.12 -17.20
N SER A 48 6.86 -2.24 -16.57
CA SER A 48 6.02 -3.45 -16.58
C SER A 48 4.67 -3.20 -15.90
N THR A 49 4.66 -2.47 -14.79
CA THR A 49 3.43 -2.13 -14.08
C THR A 49 2.54 -1.19 -14.89
N ILE A 50 3.11 -0.23 -15.62
CA ILE A 50 2.34 0.65 -16.52
C ILE A 50 1.65 -0.17 -17.63
N VAL A 51 2.35 -1.13 -18.22
CA VAL A 51 1.76 -2.02 -19.24
C VAL A 51 0.59 -2.80 -18.66
N LYS A 52 0.76 -3.41 -17.48
CA LYS A 52 -0.32 -4.13 -16.78
C LYS A 52 -1.49 -3.22 -16.45
N LEU A 53 -1.23 -2.00 -15.97
CA LEU A 53 -2.26 -1.02 -15.61
C LEU A 53 -3.06 -0.60 -16.84
N ASN A 54 -2.42 -0.36 -17.98
CA ASN A 54 -3.10 -0.01 -19.23
C ASN A 54 -3.95 -1.16 -19.78
N GLN A 55 -3.44 -2.39 -19.74
CA GLN A 55 -4.20 -3.58 -20.14
C GLN A 55 -5.45 -3.75 -19.28
N LEU A 56 -5.33 -3.48 -17.99
CA LEU A 56 -6.44 -3.63 -17.06
C LEU A 56 -7.38 -2.44 -17.10
N THR A 57 -6.95 -1.21 -17.30
CA THR A 57 -7.90 -0.09 -17.54
C THR A 57 -8.77 -0.35 -18.76
N ALA A 58 -8.25 -0.99 -19.80
CA ALA A 58 -9.06 -1.46 -20.93
C ALA A 58 -10.09 -2.56 -20.54
N ALA A 59 -9.80 -3.37 -19.53
CA ALA A 59 -10.67 -4.46 -19.03
C ALA A 59 -11.56 -4.06 -17.82
N VAL A 60 -11.18 -3.02 -17.08
CA VAL A 60 -11.79 -2.55 -15.82
C VAL A 60 -13.12 -1.83 -16.04
N ILE A 61 -13.44 -1.48 -17.29
CA ILE A 61 -14.79 -1.07 -17.71
C ILE A 61 -15.86 -2.07 -17.20
N TYR A 62 -15.49 -3.32 -16.89
CA TYR A 62 -16.42 -4.39 -16.56
C TYR A 62 -16.39 -4.92 -15.11
N SER A 63 -15.43 -4.52 -14.23
CA SER A 63 -15.45 -4.98 -12.82
C SER A 63 -14.61 -4.12 -11.84
N PRO A 64 -15.25 -3.46 -10.85
CA PRO A 64 -14.56 -2.77 -9.75
C PRO A 64 -13.68 -3.69 -8.88
N GLN A 65 -14.04 -4.98 -8.76
CA GLN A 65 -13.28 -5.95 -7.97
C GLN A 65 -11.91 -6.25 -8.61
N LEU A 66 -11.85 -6.29 -9.94
CA LEU A 66 -10.57 -6.45 -10.66
C LEU A 66 -9.66 -5.23 -10.50
N ALA A 67 -10.23 -4.02 -10.47
CA ALA A 67 -9.47 -2.81 -10.20
C ALA A 67 -8.83 -2.83 -8.80
N SER A 68 -9.57 -3.28 -7.78
CA SER A 68 -9.03 -3.44 -6.42
C SER A 68 -7.90 -4.46 -6.37
N ALA A 69 -8.11 -5.65 -6.95
CA ALA A 69 -7.10 -6.71 -6.95
C ALA A 69 -5.80 -6.26 -7.64
N LEU A 70 -5.91 -5.51 -8.75
CA LEU A 70 -4.76 -4.93 -9.43
C LEU A 70 -4.01 -3.94 -8.54
N VAL A 71 -4.73 -3.00 -7.93
CA VAL A 71 -4.10 -1.98 -7.08
C VAL A 71 -3.40 -2.65 -5.91
N ASP A 72 -4.00 -3.66 -5.30
CA ASP A 72 -3.40 -4.36 -4.15
C ASP A 72 -2.19 -5.21 -4.54
N GLN A 73 -2.20 -5.88 -5.69
CA GLN A 73 -1.15 -6.82 -6.10
C GLN A 73 0.02 -6.18 -6.84
N GLU A 74 -0.24 -5.17 -7.69
CA GLU A 74 0.78 -4.65 -8.62
C GLU A 74 1.17 -3.20 -8.35
N ILE A 75 0.28 -2.43 -7.72
CA ILE A 75 0.49 -0.99 -7.51
C ILE A 75 0.95 -0.72 -6.08
N SER A 76 0.21 -1.20 -5.08
CA SER A 76 0.48 -1.04 -3.65
C SER A 76 1.91 -1.45 -3.25
N PRO A 77 2.49 -2.56 -3.75
CA PRO A 77 3.87 -2.93 -3.41
C PRO A 77 4.94 -1.97 -3.95
N LEU A 78 4.61 -1.09 -4.89
CA LEU A 78 5.54 -0.09 -5.43
C LEU A 78 5.64 1.17 -4.54
N PHE A 79 4.75 1.30 -3.56
CA PHE A 79 4.72 2.44 -2.65
C PHE A 79 5.28 2.04 -1.30
N ASP A 80 6.27 2.81 -0.84
CA ASP A 80 6.68 2.80 0.56
C ASP A 80 5.73 3.70 1.36
N PHE A 81 4.62 3.12 1.83
CA PHE A 81 3.61 3.87 2.57
C PHE A 81 4.10 4.38 3.92
N ASP A 82 5.04 3.68 4.55
CA ASP A 82 5.62 4.11 5.82
C ASP A 82 6.49 5.34 5.60
N TYR A 83 7.37 5.31 4.59
CA TYR A 83 8.14 6.47 4.17
C TYR A 83 7.25 7.66 3.77
N ILE A 84 6.21 7.43 2.96
CA ILE A 84 5.26 8.48 2.59
C ILE A 84 4.56 9.04 3.84
N SER A 85 4.21 8.19 4.81
CA SER A 85 3.58 8.64 6.04
C SER A 85 4.50 9.52 6.86
N ASP A 86 5.79 9.20 6.92
CA ASP A 86 6.82 9.94 7.64
C ASP A 86 7.05 11.32 7.01
N GLU A 87 7.13 11.38 5.68
CA GLU A 87 7.23 12.62 4.93
C GLU A 87 6.01 13.52 5.16
N VAL A 88 4.80 12.95 5.21
CA VAL A 88 3.59 13.73 5.50
C VAL A 88 3.62 14.27 6.93
N LEU A 89 3.98 13.45 7.92
CA LEU A 89 4.09 13.86 9.32
C LEU A 89 5.15 14.95 9.52
N LEU A 90 6.26 14.85 8.81
CA LEU A 90 7.32 15.87 8.79
C LEU A 90 6.79 17.21 8.28
N VAL A 91 6.10 17.21 7.14
CA VAL A 91 5.55 18.43 6.52
C VAL A 91 4.52 19.11 7.43
N ILE A 92 3.67 18.35 8.10
CA ILE A 92 2.66 18.92 9.02
C ILE A 92 3.21 19.17 10.43
N THR A 93 4.48 18.86 10.68
CA THR A 93 5.15 19.01 11.99
C THR A 93 4.40 18.27 13.11
N ALA A 94 3.82 17.11 12.80
CA ALA A 94 3.15 16.27 13.79
C ALA A 94 4.14 15.27 14.37
N ASN A 95 4.15 15.17 15.71
CA ASN A 95 4.92 14.16 16.41
C ASN A 95 3.93 13.18 17.07
N LEU A 96 3.86 11.97 16.51
CA LEU A 96 2.94 10.92 16.96
C LEU A 96 3.72 9.83 17.67
N GLY A 97 3.10 9.19 18.67
CA GLY A 97 3.67 7.97 19.24
C GLY A 97 3.62 6.81 18.24
N GLU A 98 4.44 5.77 18.44
CA GLU A 98 4.55 4.61 17.53
C GLU A 98 3.20 3.99 17.13
N LYS A 99 2.28 3.84 18.09
CA LYS A 99 0.95 3.29 17.82
C LYS A 99 0.10 4.19 16.93
N GLU A 100 0.18 5.49 17.14
CA GLU A 100 -0.53 6.50 16.36
C GLU A 100 0.07 6.63 14.96
N LYS A 101 1.39 6.53 14.86
CA LYS A 101 2.13 6.48 13.59
C LYS A 101 1.72 5.28 12.74
N ALA A 102 1.70 4.07 13.32
CA ALA A 102 1.24 2.87 12.61
C ALA A 102 -0.23 2.97 12.17
N TYR A 103 -1.10 3.53 13.03
CA TYR A 103 -2.49 3.80 12.69
C TYR A 103 -2.60 4.80 11.53
N PHE A 104 -1.81 5.87 11.56
CA PHE A 104 -1.77 6.89 10.53
C PHE A 104 -1.31 6.32 9.19
N SER A 105 -0.18 5.60 9.14
CA SER A 105 0.30 4.93 7.93
C SER A 105 -0.77 4.00 7.33
N THR A 106 -1.42 3.19 8.17
CA THR A 106 -2.51 2.30 7.74
C THR A 106 -3.68 3.08 7.13
N LYS A 107 -4.09 4.19 7.75
CA LYS A 107 -5.19 5.02 7.23
C LYS A 107 -4.81 5.75 5.95
N LEU A 108 -3.57 6.23 5.86
CA LEU A 108 -3.03 6.86 4.67
C LEU A 108 -3.03 5.88 3.50
N LYS A 109 -2.51 4.67 3.70
CA LYS A 109 -2.54 3.58 2.70
C LYS A 109 -3.97 3.29 2.24
N GLN A 110 -4.90 3.09 3.17
CA GLN A 110 -6.32 2.84 2.83
C GLN A 110 -6.91 3.97 1.97
N ASN A 111 -6.64 5.23 2.32
CA ASN A 111 -7.14 6.38 1.58
C ASN A 111 -6.55 6.47 0.18
N ILE A 112 -5.24 6.26 0.02
CA ILE A 112 -4.55 6.28 -1.27
C ILE A 112 -5.11 5.17 -2.17
N ILE A 113 -5.18 3.92 -1.67
CA ILE A 113 -5.68 2.77 -2.44
C ILE A 113 -7.14 3.00 -2.86
N THR A 114 -8.01 3.40 -1.93
CA THR A 114 -9.42 3.67 -2.21
C THR A 114 -9.58 4.74 -3.30
N THR A 115 -8.76 5.79 -3.22
CA THR A 115 -8.76 6.87 -4.21
C THR A 115 -8.28 6.36 -5.56
N LEU A 116 -7.21 5.56 -5.61
CA LEU A 116 -6.69 4.98 -6.84
C LEU A 116 -7.74 4.07 -7.52
N VAL A 117 -8.36 3.16 -6.77
CA VAL A 117 -9.42 2.28 -7.30
C VAL A 117 -10.58 3.10 -7.85
N SER A 118 -11.02 4.12 -7.12
CA SER A 118 -12.11 5.01 -7.55
C SER A 118 -11.75 5.77 -8.83
N ARG A 119 -10.52 6.29 -8.93
CA ARG A 119 -10.02 6.99 -10.13
C ARG A 119 -9.89 6.05 -11.33
N LEU A 120 -9.43 4.81 -11.12
CA LEU A 120 -9.33 3.80 -12.18
C LEU A 120 -10.72 3.38 -12.68
N ALA A 121 -11.69 3.21 -11.78
CA ALA A 121 -13.07 2.87 -12.15
C ALA A 121 -13.79 4.02 -12.88
N GLN A 122 -13.45 5.27 -12.59
CA GLN A 122 -14.03 6.45 -13.25
C GLN A 122 -13.32 6.84 -14.56
N SER A 123 -12.07 6.40 -14.75
CA SER A 123 -11.29 6.73 -15.96
C SER A 123 -11.84 5.96 -17.15
N GLN A 124 -12.53 6.66 -18.06
CA GLN A 124 -13.21 6.02 -19.19
C GLN A 124 -12.26 5.61 -20.34
N SER A 125 -11.05 6.17 -20.45
CA SER A 125 -10.06 5.71 -21.45
C SER A 125 -8.63 6.26 -21.29
N GLY A 126 -8.20 6.60 -20.08
CA GLY A 126 -6.85 7.16 -19.88
C GLY A 126 -5.76 6.08 -19.96
N SER A 127 -4.77 6.23 -20.84
CA SER A 127 -3.58 5.34 -20.85
C SER A 127 -2.35 6.07 -20.35
N LEU A 128 -1.50 5.38 -19.60
CA LEU A 128 -0.22 5.89 -19.13
C LEU A 128 0.90 5.51 -20.09
N ARG A 129 1.72 6.47 -20.49
CA ARG A 129 2.92 6.24 -21.29
C ARG A 129 4.16 6.61 -20.49
N PHE A 130 5.11 5.68 -20.42
CA PHE A 130 6.44 5.95 -19.91
C PHE A 130 7.22 6.84 -20.89
N ILE A 131 7.77 7.96 -20.43
CA ILE A 131 8.54 8.90 -21.25
C ILE A 131 10.04 8.73 -21.00
N SER A 132 10.46 8.86 -19.74
CA SER A 132 11.86 8.75 -19.37
C SER A 132 12.02 8.42 -17.90
N ALA A 133 13.17 7.83 -17.55
CA ALA A 133 13.66 7.80 -16.18
C ALA A 133 15.08 8.37 -16.17
N ARG A 134 15.41 9.14 -15.14
CA ARG A 134 16.77 9.64 -14.91
C ARG A 134 17.16 9.46 -13.44
N PRO A 135 18.43 9.14 -13.15
CA PRO A 135 18.91 9.14 -11.78
C PRO A 135 18.87 10.56 -11.19
N ILE A 136 18.64 10.63 -9.89
CA ILE A 136 18.75 11.86 -9.09
C ILE A 136 19.67 11.60 -7.89
N MET A 137 19.98 12.65 -7.12
CA MET A 137 20.81 12.50 -5.92
C MET A 137 20.15 11.55 -4.91
N GLY A 138 20.99 10.85 -4.12
CA GLY A 138 20.53 9.95 -3.07
C GLY A 138 20.14 8.54 -3.55
N GLY A 139 20.54 8.13 -4.75
CA GLY A 139 20.24 6.79 -5.27
C GLY A 139 18.80 6.62 -5.81
N SER A 140 18.03 7.69 -5.82
CA SER A 140 16.65 7.71 -6.32
C SER A 140 16.60 7.90 -7.84
N ILE A 141 15.44 7.59 -8.43
CA ILE A 141 15.14 7.86 -9.84
C ILE A 141 13.93 8.80 -9.95
N ALA A 142 13.98 9.71 -10.91
CA ALA A 142 12.82 10.49 -11.32
C ALA A 142 12.24 9.89 -12.60
N VAL A 143 10.96 9.57 -12.59
CA VAL A 143 10.24 8.99 -13.74
C VAL A 143 9.22 9.98 -14.26
N GLN A 144 9.21 10.18 -15.58
CA GLN A 144 8.23 11.02 -16.27
C GLN A 144 7.21 10.13 -16.99
N LEU A 145 5.94 10.35 -16.68
CA LEU A 145 4.79 9.67 -17.30
C LEU A 145 3.91 10.70 -18.02
N GLN A 146 3.27 10.26 -19.10
CA GLN A 146 2.26 11.02 -19.84
C GLN A 146 0.92 10.30 -19.75
N VAL A 147 -0.16 11.04 -19.49
CA VAL A 147 -1.54 10.54 -19.60
C VAL A 147 -2.05 10.88 -20.99
N ASN A 148 -2.59 9.89 -21.70
CA ASN A 148 -3.29 10.07 -22.97
C ASN A 148 -4.79 9.91 -22.79
#